data_AF-A0A7K4ICQ7-F1
#
_entry.id   AF-A0A7K4ICQ7-F1
#
_cell.length_a   1.000
_cell.length_b   1.000
_cell.length_c   1.000
_cell.angle_alpha   90.00
_cell.angle_beta   90.00
_cell.angle_gamma   90.00
#
_symmetry.space_group_name_H-M   'P 1'
#
loop_
_entity.id
_entity.type
_entity.pdbx_description
1 polymer ?
#
loop_
_entity_poly.entity_id
_entity_poly.type
_entity_poly.pdbx_seq_one_letter_code
_entity_poly.pdbx_strand_id
1 'polypeptide(L)'
;MQELRVFLGRVVVAKRQLKEVFYTTSEPDVKADVKQLVAAVIAVQRTLDELIELQRKSRLASKMLKDRKVELVLRKWSVGLPRRVTDYVDKKKKLKQEYLHRYQEVLLAYVEEIGRELSGWLIDIQSIRELPKTPRE
;
A
#
# COMPACT_ATOMS: atom_id res chain seq x y z
N MET A 1 -9.77 2.77 -13.18
CA MET A 1 -8.46 3.27 -13.64
C MET A 1 -7.45 2.12 -13.52
N GLN A 2 -6.52 2.01 -14.48
CA GLN A 2 -5.67 0.82 -14.64
C GLN A 2 -4.59 0.75 -13.55
N GLU A 3 -4.05 1.89 -13.14
CA GLU A 3 -2.93 2.04 -12.21
C GLU A 3 -3.28 1.57 -10.80
N LEU A 4 -4.50 1.81 -10.30
CA LEU A 4 -4.98 1.26 -9.02
C LEU A 4 -4.95 -0.28 -9.02
N ARG A 5 -5.41 -0.90 -10.10
CA ARG A 5 -5.43 -2.37 -10.23
C ARG A 5 -4.03 -2.93 -10.38
N VAL A 6 -3.18 -2.25 -11.16
CA VAL A 6 -1.76 -2.61 -11.29
C VAL A 6 -1.09 -2.53 -9.93
N PHE A 7 -1.29 -1.43 -9.19
CA PHE A 7 -0.70 -1.26 -7.87
C PHE A 7 -1.21 -2.29 -6.87
N LEU A 8 -2.52 -2.58 -6.85
CA LEU A 8 -3.10 -3.67 -6.06
C LEU A 8 -2.41 -5.02 -6.37
N GLY A 9 -2.21 -5.34 -7.64
CA GLY A 9 -1.49 -6.55 -8.04
C GLY A 9 -0.06 -6.58 -7.47
N ARG A 10 0.65 -5.45 -7.50
CA ARG A 10 1.99 -5.31 -6.90
C ARG A 10 1.98 -5.48 -5.38
N VAL A 11 0.99 -4.92 -4.69
CA VAL A 11 0.79 -5.08 -3.24
C VAL A 11 0.52 -6.54 -2.87
N VAL A 12 -0.30 -7.25 -3.65
CA VAL A 12 -0.59 -8.68 -3.43
C VAL A 12 0.68 -9.54 -3.58
N VAL A 13 1.50 -9.26 -4.59
CA VAL A 13 2.79 -9.95 -4.76
C VAL A 13 3.74 -9.67 -3.60
N ALA A 14 3.90 -8.39 -3.21
CA ALA A 14 4.72 -8.00 -2.08
C ALA A 14 4.28 -8.69 -0.77
N LYS A 15 2.97 -8.71 -0.51
CA LYS A 15 2.38 -9.43 0.64
C LYS A 15 2.75 -10.91 0.62
N ARG A 16 2.67 -11.57 -0.54
CA ARG A 16 3.01 -12.99 -0.67
C ARG A 16 4.48 -13.24 -0.34
N GLN A 17 5.39 -12.42 -0.87
CA GLN A 17 6.82 -12.53 -0.59
C GLN A 17 7.12 -12.38 0.90
N LEU A 18 6.53 -11.37 1.55
CA LEU A 18 6.70 -11.17 3.01
C LEU A 18 6.12 -12.33 3.83
N LYS A 19 4.95 -12.85 3.45
CA LYS A 19 4.38 -14.03 4.10
C LYS A 19 5.28 -15.26 3.98
N GLU A 20 5.91 -15.45 2.83
CA GLU A 20 6.87 -16.54 2.64
C GLU A 20 8.03 -16.44 3.63
N VAL A 21 8.60 -15.24 3.81
CA VAL A 21 9.64 -15.02 4.84
C VAL A 21 9.10 -15.30 6.25
N PHE A 22 7.89 -14.84 6.58
CA PHE A 22 7.27 -15.06 7.88
C PHE A 22 7.09 -16.56 8.22
N TYR A 23 6.68 -17.37 7.24
CA TYR A 23 6.45 -18.79 7.45
C TYR A 23 7.73 -19.64 7.40
N THR A 24 8.77 -19.17 6.72
CA THR A 24 10.03 -19.92 6.55
C THR A 24 11.11 -19.55 7.56
N THR A 25 10.99 -18.40 8.24
CA THR A 25 11.98 -17.97 9.24
C THR A 25 11.72 -18.60 10.61
N SER A 26 12.78 -19.13 11.21
CA SER A 26 12.80 -19.65 12.59
C SER A 26 13.26 -18.60 13.60
N GLU A 27 13.92 -17.54 13.15
CA GLU A 27 14.40 -16.43 13.99
C GLU A 27 13.23 -15.58 14.50
N PRO A 28 13.01 -15.48 15.83
CA PRO A 28 11.86 -14.77 16.40
C PRO A 28 11.81 -13.28 16.05
N ASP A 29 12.94 -12.59 16.07
CA ASP A 29 13.00 -11.14 15.81
C ASP A 29 12.69 -10.83 14.35
N VAL A 30 13.29 -11.58 13.42
CA VAL A 30 12.96 -11.49 11.98
C VAL A 30 11.47 -11.77 11.77
N LYS A 31 10.91 -12.76 12.49
CA LYS A 31 9.50 -13.11 12.39
C LYS A 31 8.59 -11.97 12.86
N ALA A 32 8.94 -11.29 13.95
CA ALA A 32 8.20 -10.14 14.46
C ALA A 32 8.23 -8.96 13.47
N ASP A 33 9.41 -8.62 12.96
CA ASP A 33 9.64 -7.58 11.96
C ASP A 33 8.80 -7.80 10.70
N VAL A 34 8.84 -9.02 10.16
CA VAL A 34 8.09 -9.38 8.96
C VAL A 34 6.60 -9.43 9.23
N LYS A 35 6.15 -9.86 10.42
CA LYS A 35 4.73 -9.83 10.80
C LYS A 35 4.18 -8.41 10.73
N GLN A 36 4.93 -7.43 11.22
CA GLN A 36 4.55 -6.02 11.15
C GLN A 36 4.46 -5.53 9.71
N LEU A 37 5.44 -5.86 8.86
CA LEU A 37 5.40 -5.53 7.43
C LEU A 37 4.19 -6.17 6.74
N VAL A 38 3.89 -7.45 7.01
CA VAL A 38 2.72 -8.14 6.44
C VAL A 38 1.43 -7.45 6.86
N ALA A 39 1.30 -7.05 8.12
CA ALA A 39 0.13 -6.34 8.62
C ALA A 39 -0.06 -5.00 7.92
N ALA A 40 1.01 -4.20 7.78
CA ALA A 40 0.98 -2.91 7.09
C ALA A 40 0.59 -3.06 5.61
N VAL A 41 1.15 -4.04 4.90
CA VAL A 41 0.81 -4.32 3.50
C VAL A 41 -0.64 -4.83 3.35
N ILE A 42 -1.16 -5.59 4.31
CA ILE A 42 -2.58 -5.99 4.34
C ILE A 42 -3.49 -4.77 4.49
N ALA A 43 -3.14 -3.82 5.36
CA ALA A 43 -3.90 -2.59 5.52
C ALA A 43 -3.97 -1.81 4.20
N VAL A 44 -2.82 -1.58 3.55
CA VAL A 44 -2.74 -0.95 2.22
C VAL A 44 -3.61 -1.67 1.19
N GLN A 45 -3.59 -3.01 1.17
CA GLN A 45 -4.41 -3.78 0.24
C GLN A 45 -5.91 -3.51 0.47
N ARG A 46 -6.38 -3.54 1.72
CA ARG A 46 -7.79 -3.30 2.05
C ARG A 46 -8.23 -1.90 1.63
N THR A 47 -7.41 -0.89 1.91
CA THR A 47 -7.67 0.49 1.50
C THR A 47 -7.76 0.63 -0.04
N LEU A 48 -6.90 -0.08 -0.79
CA LEU A 48 -6.99 -0.10 -2.26
C LEU A 48 -8.26 -0.79 -2.76
N ASP A 49 -8.66 -1.90 -2.15
CA ASP A 49 -9.88 -2.62 -2.49
C ASP A 49 -11.12 -1.70 -2.29
N GLU A 50 -11.18 -0.96 -1.18
CA GLU A 50 -12.23 0.05 -0.92
C GLU A 50 -12.22 1.20 -1.93
N LEU A 51 -11.04 1.75 -2.26
CA LEU A 51 -10.91 2.81 -3.28
C LEU A 51 -11.40 2.34 -4.65
N ILE A 52 -11.07 1.10 -5.03
CA ILE A 52 -11.51 0.51 -6.30
C ILE A 52 -13.02 0.32 -6.30
N GLU A 53 -13.61 -0.08 -5.18
CA GLU A 53 -15.06 -0.21 -5.04
C GLU A 53 -15.76 1.15 -5.13
N LEU A 54 -15.27 2.16 -4.42
CA LEU A 54 -15.80 3.54 -4.49
C LEU A 54 -15.67 4.12 -5.89
N GLN A 55 -14.56 3.89 -6.58
CA GLN A 55 -14.39 4.29 -7.97
C GLN A 55 -15.48 3.72 -8.89
N ARG A 56 -15.92 2.48 -8.66
CA ARG A 56 -16.99 1.85 -9.46
C ARG A 56 -18.35 2.46 -9.15
N LYS A 57 -18.60 2.80 -7.88
CA LYS A 57 -19.91 3.28 -7.40
C LYS A 57 -20.10 4.80 -7.58
N SER A 58 -19.03 5.58 -7.67
CA SER A 58 -19.09 7.05 -7.65
C SER A 58 -18.36 7.68 -8.83
N ARG A 59 -19.09 8.50 -9.61
CA ARG A 59 -18.51 9.33 -10.68
C ARG A 59 -17.48 10.33 -10.14
N LEU A 60 -17.73 10.88 -8.95
CA LEU A 60 -16.81 11.80 -8.27
C LEU A 60 -15.50 11.09 -7.93
N ALA A 61 -15.58 9.92 -7.27
CA ALA A 61 -14.40 9.11 -6.95
C ALA A 61 -13.64 8.74 -8.23
N SER A 62 -14.35 8.37 -9.30
CA SER A 62 -13.75 8.08 -10.59
C SER A 62 -13.02 9.29 -11.19
N LYS A 63 -13.56 10.51 -11.05
CA LYS A 63 -12.92 11.74 -11.52
C LYS A 63 -11.66 12.08 -10.72
N MET A 64 -11.76 12.06 -9.39
CA MET A 64 -10.64 12.36 -8.50
C MET A 64 -9.50 11.35 -8.67
N LEU A 65 -9.81 10.06 -8.75
CA LEU A 65 -8.80 9.01 -8.91
C LEU A 65 -8.21 8.93 -10.33
N LYS A 66 -8.76 9.68 -11.30
CA LYS A 66 -8.16 9.87 -12.63
C LYS A 66 -7.29 11.13 -12.72
N ASP A 67 -7.11 11.85 -11.61
CA ASP A 67 -6.17 12.96 -11.59
C ASP A 67 -4.76 12.47 -11.92
N ARG A 68 -4.07 13.17 -12.81
CA ARG A 68 -2.71 12.84 -13.25
C ARG A 68 -1.74 12.71 -12.08
N LYS A 69 -1.90 13.50 -11.01
CA LYS A 69 -1.08 13.40 -9.80
C LYS A 69 -1.28 12.04 -9.12
N VAL A 70 -2.53 11.59 -8.99
CA VAL A 70 -2.87 10.28 -8.41
C VAL A 70 -2.26 9.15 -9.24
N GLU A 71 -2.39 9.22 -10.57
CA GLU A 71 -1.80 8.20 -11.47
C GLU A 71 -0.28 8.13 -11.35
N LEU A 72 0.40 9.28 -11.29
CA LEU A 72 1.87 9.34 -11.13
C LEU A 72 2.32 8.75 -9.78
N VAL A 73 1.60 9.07 -8.71
CA VAL A 73 1.88 8.53 -7.37
C VAL A 73 1.72 7.01 -7.35
N LEU A 74 0.63 6.48 -7.92
CA LEU A 74 0.40 5.04 -8.03
C LEU A 74 1.46 4.33 -8.88
N ARG A 75 1.91 4.95 -9.97
CA ARG A 75 3.02 4.41 -10.79
C ARG A 75 4.33 4.39 -10.00
N LYS A 76 4.65 5.46 -9.26
CA LYS A 76 5.82 5.51 -8.37
C LYS A 76 5.78 4.38 -7.36
N TRP A 77 4.65 4.19 -6.68
CA TRP A 77 4.51 3.10 -5.69
C TRP A 77 4.53 1.71 -6.31
N SER A 78 3.96 1.54 -7.51
CA SER A 78 3.98 0.28 -8.26
C SER A 78 5.39 -0.18 -8.63
N VAL A 79 6.33 0.74 -8.79
CA VAL A 79 7.75 0.43 -8.99
C VAL A 79 8.49 0.31 -7.66
N GLY A 80 8.24 1.23 -6.73
CA GLY A 80 8.98 1.34 -5.48
C GLY A 80 8.72 0.21 -4.48
N LEU A 81 7.45 -0.15 -4.25
CA LEU A 81 7.10 -1.15 -3.24
C LEU A 81 7.68 -2.54 -3.56
N PRO A 82 7.48 -3.11 -4.76
CA PRO A 82 8.02 -4.44 -5.08
C PRO A 82 9.54 -4.50 -4.99
N ARG A 83 10.24 -3.43 -5.43
CA ARG A 83 11.69 -3.36 -5.37
C ARG A 83 12.18 -3.41 -3.93
N ARG A 84 11.64 -2.57 -3.04
CA ARG A 84 12.05 -2.54 -1.63
C ARG A 84 11.74 -3.84 -0.88
N VAL A 85 10.63 -4.50 -1.22
CA VAL A 85 10.28 -5.81 -0.64
C VAL A 85 11.24 -6.90 -1.14
N THR A 86 11.59 -6.89 -2.42
CA THR A 86 12.58 -7.83 -2.97
C THR A 86 13.95 -7.61 -2.33
N ASP A 87 14.38 -6.35 -2.22
CA ASP A 87 15.62 -5.98 -1.54
C ASP A 87 15.61 -6.43 -0.06
N TYR A 88 14.47 -6.34 0.64
CA TYR A 88 14.32 -6.86 2.01
C TYR A 88 14.55 -8.37 2.06
N VAL A 89 13.89 -9.12 1.18
CA VAL A 89 14.00 -10.59 1.09
C VAL A 89 15.43 -11.02 0.79
N ASP A 90 16.13 -10.29 -0.08
CA ASP A 90 17.52 -10.58 -0.43
C ASP A 90 18.50 -10.21 0.70
N LYS A 91 18.27 -9.07 1.37
CA LYS A 91 19.05 -8.64 2.53
C LYS A 91 18.89 -9.57 3.72
N LYS A 92 17.71 -10.17 3.93
CA LYS A 92 17.47 -11.17 4.97
C LYS A 92 18.42 -12.38 4.89
N LYS A 93 18.94 -12.70 3.70
CA LYS A 93 19.90 -13.79 3.49
C LYS A 93 21.35 -13.40 3.79
N LYS A 94 21.65 -12.09 3.89
CA LYS A 94 23.02 -11.55 3.88
C LYS A 94 23.36 -10.74 5.13
N LEU A 95 22.36 -10.11 5.75
CA LEU A 95 22.56 -9.17 6.85
C LEU A 95 22.28 -9.84 8.19
N LYS A 96 22.99 -9.38 9.22
CA LYS A 96 22.63 -9.65 10.62
C LYS A 96 21.33 -8.92 10.96
N GLN A 97 20.62 -9.44 11.96
CA GLN A 97 19.30 -8.96 12.35
C GLN A 97 19.28 -7.45 12.68
N GLU A 98 20.30 -6.91 13.34
CA GLU A 98 20.38 -5.47 13.66
C GLU A 98 20.31 -4.55 12.41
N TYR A 99 20.95 -4.95 11.30
CA TYR A 99 20.93 -4.18 10.05
C TYR A 99 19.69 -4.47 9.22
N LEU A 100 19.17 -5.71 9.32
CA LEU A 100 17.92 -6.08 8.68
C LEU A 100 16.74 -5.32 9.29
N HIS A 101 16.73 -5.14 10.62
CA HIS A 101 15.72 -4.37 11.34
C HIS A 101 15.69 -2.92 10.88
N ARG A 102 16.84 -2.24 10.78
CA ARG A 102 16.89 -0.87 10.23
C ARG A 102 16.32 -0.78 8.81
N TYR A 103 16.54 -1.80 7.99
CA TYR A 103 15.96 -1.86 6.65
C TYR A 103 14.44 -2.14 6.71
N GLN A 104 13.99 -2.96 7.67
CA GLN A 104 12.58 -3.17 7.96
C GLN A 104 11.89 -1.85 8.33
N GLU A 105 12.46 -1.06 9.23
CA GLU A 105 11.86 0.21 9.69
C GLU A 105 11.64 1.18 8.52
N VAL A 106 12.64 1.30 7.63
CA VAL A 106 12.54 2.14 6.42
C VAL A 106 11.46 1.61 5.47
N LEU A 107 11.37 0.30 5.28
CA LEU A 107 10.33 -0.30 4.44
C LEU A 107 8.95 -0.11 5.08
N LEU A 108 8.83 -0.28 6.39
CA LEU A 108 7.59 -0.11 7.13
C LEU A 108 7.08 1.33 7.00
N ALA A 109 7.94 2.32 7.28
CA ALA A 109 7.59 3.73 7.15
C ALA A 109 7.10 4.07 5.73
N TYR A 110 7.74 3.50 4.70
CA TYR A 110 7.31 3.66 3.31
C TYR A 110 5.92 3.03 3.04
N VAL A 111 5.62 1.86 3.61
CA VAL A 111 4.29 1.23 3.48
C VAL A 111 3.23 2.02 4.25
N GLU A 112 3.57 2.54 5.42
CA GLU A 112 2.66 3.37 6.23
C GLU A 112 2.36 4.72 5.58
N GLU A 113 3.34 5.34 4.92
CA GLU A 113 3.14 6.56 4.11
C GLU A 113 2.12 6.29 2.99
N ILE A 114 2.27 5.18 2.26
CA ILE A 114 1.29 4.75 1.26
C ILE A 114 -0.10 4.60 1.90
N GLY A 115 -0.19 3.89 3.03
CA GLY A 115 -1.46 3.66 3.72
C GLY A 115 -2.14 4.96 4.17
N ARG A 116 -1.36 5.94 4.62
CA ARG A 116 -1.84 7.26 5.04
C ARG A 116 -2.40 8.05 3.86
N GLU A 117 -1.67 8.11 2.76
CA GLU A 117 -2.11 8.82 1.54
C GLU A 117 -3.39 8.20 0.96
N LEU A 118 -3.44 6.87 0.86
CA LEU A 118 -4.64 6.18 0.36
C LEU A 118 -5.86 6.41 1.27
N SER A 119 -5.65 6.39 2.60
CA SER A 119 -6.71 6.71 3.56
C SER A 119 -7.16 8.16 3.45
N GLY A 120 -6.24 9.09 3.21
CA GLY A 120 -6.55 10.48 2.92
C GLY A 120 -7.48 10.62 1.71
N TRP A 121 -7.17 9.91 0.62
CA TRP A 121 -8.03 9.92 -0.57
C TRP A 121 -9.42 9.35 -0.31
N LEU A 122 -9.53 8.31 0.54
CA LEU A 122 -10.84 7.79 0.96
C LEU A 122 -11.66 8.83 1.71
N ILE A 123 -11.04 9.50 2.69
CA ILE A 123 -11.69 10.54 3.50
C ILE A 123 -12.15 11.69 2.60
N ASP A 124 -11.29 12.19 1.71
CA ASP A 124 -11.63 13.28 0.79
C ASP A 124 -12.84 12.93 -0.08
N ILE A 125 -12.88 11.70 -0.64
CA ILE A 125 -13.99 11.22 -1.45
C ILE A 125 -15.30 11.17 -0.64
N GLN A 126 -15.22 10.76 0.63
CA GLN A 126 -16.38 10.69 1.52
C GLN A 126 -16.87 12.08 1.91
N SER A 127 -15.97 12.98 2.33
CA SER A 127 -16.33 14.34 2.72
C SER A 127 -16.98 15.13 1.58
N ILE A 128 -16.49 14.99 0.34
CA ILE A 128 -17.10 15.67 -0.81
C ILE A 128 -18.49 15.07 -1.14
N ARG A 129 -18.72 13.79 -0.84
CA ARG A 129 -20.03 13.15 -1.03
C ARG A 129 -21.08 13.69 -0.05
N GLU A 130 -20.65 14.08 1.15
CA GLU A 130 -21.52 14.59 2.22
C GLU A 130 -21.90 16.07 2.06
N LEU A 131 -21.25 16.79 1.14
CA LEU A 131 -21.61 18.19 0.85
C LEU A 131 -23.05 18.27 0.32
N PRO A 132 -23.90 19.15 0.88
CA PRO A 132 -25.26 19.35 0.39
C PRO A 132 -25.19 19.79 -1.07
N LYS A 133 -25.98 19.14 -1.92
CA LYS A 133 -26.10 19.53 -3.33
C LYS A 133 -26.73 20.92 -3.37
N THR A 134 -26.07 21.87 -4.03
CA THR A 134 -26.67 23.17 -4.33
C THR A 134 -28.02 22.95 -5.01
N PRO A 135 -29.09 23.65 -4.58
CA PRO A 135 -30.38 23.58 -5.22
C PRO A 135 -30.21 23.85 -6.72
N ARG A 136 -30.81 22.99 -7.56
CA ARG A 136 -30.90 23.28 -8.99
C ARG A 136 -32.00 24.33 -9.16
N GLU A 137 -31.63 25.52 -9.62
CA GLU A 137 -32.56 26.46 -10.26
C GLU A 137 -33.06 25.89 -11.59
#